data_AF-A0A1I7XNB5-F1
#
_entry.id   AF-A0A1I7XNB5-F1
#
_cell.length_a   1.000
_cell.length_b   1.000
_cell.length_c   1.000
_cell.angle_alpha   90.00
_cell.angle_beta   90.00
_cell.angle_gamma   90.00
#
_symmetry.space_group_name_H-M   'P 1'
#
loop_
_entity.id
_entity.type
_entity.pdbx_description
1 polymer ?
#
loop_
_entity_poly.entity_id
_entity_poly.type
_entity_poly.pdbx_seq_one_letter_code
_entity_poly.pdbx_strand_id
1 'polypeptide(L)'
;MENLWAILVHRIHADNRHFEAVRDLQCPIRKAWSEVRCVCEMMVVLLVIVQILLDMRDIRRIGRAKWFSIMRAFPAKLLYKASFVLILAEIPVRFSCHIHEYFLIADNVIVAIAVMLTTIHFLYYCRAIPFIGPFVLMVYTIIATDLTRFFLIYSIFLVAFYMMFNACERASLEKPRNTLDDFENVIPTKKEWNRQVIPNCHQII
;
A
#
# COMPACT_ATOMS: atom_id res chain seq x y z
N MET A 1 -44.36 -23.10 19.53
CA MET A 1 -43.18 -22.89 18.66
C MET A 1 -43.45 -21.93 17.50
N GLU A 2 -44.68 -21.84 16.98
CA GLU A 2 -45.02 -21.00 15.81
C GLU A 2 -44.88 -19.48 16.06
N ASN A 3 -45.20 -19.01 17.27
CA ASN A 3 -45.12 -17.59 17.62
C ASN A 3 -43.69 -17.04 17.61
N LEU A 4 -42.68 -17.88 17.90
CA LEU A 4 -41.28 -17.46 17.92
C LEU A 4 -40.71 -17.33 16.50
N TRP A 5 -41.16 -18.20 15.58
CA TRP A 5 -40.75 -18.18 14.19
C TRP A 5 -41.33 -16.95 13.46
N ALA A 6 -42.59 -16.60 13.75
CA ALA A 6 -43.21 -15.37 13.23
C ALA A 6 -42.48 -14.10 13.69
N ILE A 7 -42.06 -14.04 14.96
CA ILE A 7 -41.31 -12.89 15.50
C ILE A 7 -39.90 -12.80 14.89
N LEU A 8 -39.22 -13.93 14.69
CA LEU A 8 -37.90 -13.99 14.05
C LEU A 8 -37.96 -13.59 12.57
N VAL A 9 -38.91 -14.11 11.81
CA VAL A 9 -39.09 -13.75 10.39
C VAL A 9 -39.45 -12.27 10.24
N HIS A 10 -40.28 -11.72 11.13
CA HIS A 10 -40.62 -10.30 11.11
C HIS A 10 -39.40 -9.41 11.44
N ARG A 11 -38.54 -9.80 12.39
CA ARG A 11 -37.27 -9.08 12.65
C ARG A 11 -36.31 -9.14 11.47
N ILE A 12 -36.12 -10.31 10.86
CA ILE A 12 -35.24 -10.48 9.69
C ILE A 12 -35.74 -9.63 8.51
N HIS A 13 -37.05 -9.59 8.28
CA HIS A 13 -37.62 -8.78 7.21
C HIS A 13 -37.56 -7.27 7.48
N ALA A 14 -37.61 -6.84 8.75
CA ALA A 14 -37.42 -5.44 9.13
C ALA A 14 -35.97 -4.97 8.95
N ASP A 15 -34.99 -5.81 9.30
CA ASP A 15 -33.55 -5.51 9.14
C ASP A 15 -33.15 -5.43 7.66
N ASN A 16 -33.67 -6.35 6.82
CA ASN A 16 -33.41 -6.36 5.39
C ASN A 16 -33.96 -5.09 4.69
N ARG A 17 -35.13 -4.59 5.13
CA ARG A 17 -35.73 -3.35 4.58
C ARG A 17 -34.96 -2.10 4.98
N HIS A 18 -34.36 -2.11 6.18
CA HIS A 18 -33.53 -1.01 6.65
C HIS A 18 -32.25 -0.90 5.80
N PHE A 19 -31.63 -2.03 5.44
CA PHE A 19 -30.45 -2.08 4.55
C PHE A 19 -30.76 -1.61 3.12
N GLU A 20 -31.92 -1.95 2.56
CA GLU A 20 -32.34 -1.48 1.23
C GLU A 20 -32.59 0.04 1.19
N ALA A 21 -33.21 0.61 2.23
CA ALA A 21 -33.40 2.05 2.33
C ALA A 21 -32.08 2.84 2.40
N VAL A 22 -31.03 2.28 3.04
CA VAL A 22 -29.70 2.91 3.02
C VAL A 22 -29.10 2.86 1.61
N ARG A 23 -29.27 1.76 0.87
CA ARG A 23 -28.79 1.61 -0.51
C ARG A 23 -29.43 2.61 -1.48
N ASP A 24 -30.73 2.85 -1.35
CA ASP A 24 -31.46 3.77 -2.22
C ASP A 24 -31.06 5.23 -2.01
N LEU A 25 -30.74 5.61 -0.76
CA LEU A 25 -30.17 6.93 -0.45
C LEU A 25 -28.67 7.02 -0.84
N GLN A 26 -27.94 5.91 -0.80
CA GLN A 26 -26.53 5.85 -1.17
C GLN A 26 -26.31 6.12 -2.67
N CYS A 27 -27.26 5.76 -3.55
CA CYS A 27 -27.14 5.95 -5.01
C CYS A 27 -27.05 7.42 -5.47
N PRO A 28 -27.96 8.34 -5.08
CA PRO A 28 -27.87 9.76 -5.44
C PRO A 28 -26.64 10.41 -4.81
N ILE A 29 -26.32 10.04 -3.57
CA ILE A 29 -25.12 10.48 -2.86
C ILE A 29 -23.87 10.03 -3.64
N ARG A 30 -23.76 8.74 -4.00
CA ARG A 30 -22.64 8.18 -4.77
C ARG A 30 -22.47 8.83 -6.13
N LYS A 31 -23.58 9.19 -6.80
CA LYS A 31 -23.56 9.90 -8.08
C LYS A 31 -22.97 11.31 -7.91
N ALA A 32 -23.43 12.08 -6.92
CA ALA A 32 -22.87 13.40 -6.61
C ALA A 32 -21.38 13.33 -6.25
N TRP A 33 -20.97 12.34 -5.43
CA TRP A 33 -19.56 12.14 -5.10
C TRP A 33 -18.71 11.75 -6.31
N SER A 34 -19.27 11.00 -7.27
CA SER A 34 -18.54 10.64 -8.49
C SER A 34 -18.25 11.83 -9.40
N GLU A 35 -19.22 12.74 -9.54
CA GLU A 35 -19.05 13.96 -10.34
C GLU A 35 -18.01 14.90 -9.70
N VAL A 36 -18.10 15.12 -8.39
CA VAL A 36 -17.11 15.92 -7.64
C VAL A 36 -15.72 15.28 -7.73
N ARG A 37 -15.63 13.94 -7.59
CA ARG A 37 -14.36 13.22 -7.71
C ARG A 37 -13.71 13.43 -9.09
N CYS A 38 -14.47 13.33 -10.18
CA CYS A 38 -13.94 13.57 -11.52
C CYS A 38 -13.40 14.99 -11.68
N VAL A 39 -14.12 16.01 -11.18
CA VAL A 39 -13.65 17.41 -11.25
C VAL A 39 -12.37 17.60 -10.43
N CYS A 40 -12.32 17.06 -9.21
CA CYS A 40 -11.13 17.13 -8.36
C CYS A 40 -9.93 16.43 -9.00
N GLU A 41 -10.14 15.26 -9.60
CA GLU A 41 -9.10 14.51 -10.29
C GLU A 41 -8.53 15.31 -11.46
N MET A 42 -9.39 15.87 -12.31
CA MET A 42 -8.97 16.73 -13.43
C MET A 42 -8.20 17.97 -12.96
N MET A 43 -8.63 18.59 -11.84
CA MET A 43 -7.95 19.74 -11.26
C MET A 43 -6.55 19.35 -10.73
N VAL A 44 -6.43 18.22 -10.04
CA VAL A 44 -5.14 17.70 -9.54
C VAL A 44 -4.19 17.40 -10.70
N VAL A 45 -4.67 16.75 -11.77
CA VAL A 45 -3.87 16.49 -12.97
C VAL A 45 -3.33 17.79 -13.56
N LEU A 46 -4.19 18.80 -13.72
CA LEU A 46 -3.80 20.09 -14.29
C LEU A 46 -2.75 20.79 -13.42
N LEU A 47 -2.92 20.82 -12.10
CA LEU A 47 -1.97 21.41 -11.16
C LEU A 47 -0.60 20.71 -11.23
N VAL A 48 -0.59 19.37 -11.25
CA VAL A 48 0.65 18.57 -11.34
C VAL A 48 1.37 18.83 -12.66
N ILE A 49 0.66 18.88 -13.79
CA ILE A 49 1.26 19.21 -15.09
C ILE A 49 1.91 20.59 -15.06
N VAL A 50 1.22 21.60 -14.52
CA VAL A 50 1.77 22.97 -14.40
C VAL A 50 3.00 22.98 -13.49
N GLN A 51 2.97 22.30 -12.34
CA GLN A 51 4.12 22.18 -11.43
C GLN A 51 5.34 21.57 -12.13
N ILE A 52 5.15 20.45 -12.84
CA ILE A 52 6.22 19.75 -13.55
C ILE A 52 6.83 20.66 -14.63
N LEU A 53 6.00 21.41 -15.37
CA LEU A 53 6.51 22.31 -16.41
C LEU A 53 7.36 23.45 -15.85
N LEU A 54 6.97 24.01 -14.69
CA LEU A 54 7.75 25.03 -14.00
C LEU A 54 9.08 24.46 -13.49
N ASP A 55 9.04 23.29 -12.88
CA ASP A 55 10.24 22.58 -12.41
C ASP A 55 11.18 22.21 -13.56
N MET A 56 10.65 21.72 -14.68
CA MET A 56 11.43 21.40 -15.88
C MET A 56 12.03 22.64 -16.54
N ARG A 57 11.40 23.82 -16.43
CA ARG A 57 12.00 25.08 -16.87
C ARG A 57 13.13 25.52 -15.96
N ASP A 58 12.97 25.36 -14.64
CA ASP A 58 14.00 25.70 -13.67
C ASP A 58 15.25 24.82 -13.80
N ILE A 59 15.07 23.50 -13.96
CA ILE A 59 16.16 22.54 -14.20
C ILE A 59 16.93 22.87 -15.48
N ARG A 60 16.22 23.27 -16.54
CA ARG A 60 16.84 23.64 -17.81
C ARG A 60 17.69 24.91 -17.68
N ARG A 61 17.30 25.87 -16.84
CA ARG A 61 18.07 27.10 -16.59
C ARG A 61 19.33 26.86 -15.75
N ILE A 62 19.25 25.99 -14.74
CA ILE A 62 20.38 25.67 -13.84
C ILE A 62 21.39 24.70 -14.49
N GLY A 63 20.91 23.81 -15.35
CA GLY A 63 21.70 22.73 -15.96
C GLY A 63 21.60 21.42 -15.17
N ARG A 64 21.30 20.32 -15.88
CA ARG A 64 20.92 19.01 -15.28
C ARG A 64 21.99 18.41 -14.37
N ALA A 65 23.27 18.53 -14.73
CA ALA A 65 24.38 17.96 -13.97
C ALA A 65 24.58 18.67 -12.62
N LYS A 66 24.57 20.01 -12.62
CA LYS A 66 24.67 20.82 -11.39
C LYS A 66 23.46 20.59 -10.49
N TRP A 67 22.26 20.53 -11.09
CA TRP A 67 21.03 20.27 -10.36
C TRP A 67 21.03 18.93 -9.62
N PHE A 68 21.50 17.86 -10.27
CA PHE A 68 21.54 16.53 -9.64
C PHE A 68 22.57 16.45 -8.52
N SER A 69 23.72 17.13 -8.66
CA SER A 69 24.73 17.24 -7.60
C SER A 69 24.18 17.99 -6.37
N ILE A 70 23.49 19.12 -6.57
CA ILE A 70 22.86 19.90 -5.50
C ILE A 70 21.76 19.09 -4.81
N MET A 71 20.94 18.35 -5.57
CA MET A 71 19.87 17.56 -4.98
C MET A 71 20.38 16.34 -4.21
N ARG A 72 21.49 15.72 -4.62
CA ARG A 72 22.14 14.67 -3.82
C ARG A 72 22.65 15.19 -2.48
N ALA A 73 23.12 16.44 -2.42
CA ALA A 73 23.55 17.07 -1.17
C ALA A 73 22.38 17.38 -0.21
N PHE A 74 21.14 17.49 -0.73
CA PHE A 74 19.94 17.78 0.06
C PHE A 74 18.82 16.76 -0.22
N PRO A 75 18.91 15.53 0.32
CA PRO A 75 17.96 14.45 0.04
C PRO A 75 16.50 14.82 0.38
N ALA A 76 16.31 15.75 1.33
CA ALA A 76 15.00 16.33 1.66
C ALA A 76 14.30 16.98 0.46
N LYS A 77 15.03 17.78 -0.33
CA LYS A 77 14.47 18.45 -1.52
C LYS A 77 14.21 17.47 -2.66
N LEU A 78 14.99 16.38 -2.72
CA LEU A 78 14.80 15.31 -3.68
C LEU A 78 13.50 14.53 -3.40
N LEU A 79 13.25 14.17 -2.14
CA LEU A 79 12.01 13.49 -1.72
C LEU A 79 10.77 14.29 -2.12
N TYR A 80 10.80 15.61 -1.95
CA TYR A 80 9.71 16.49 -2.39
C TYR A 80 9.44 16.36 -3.91
N LYS A 81 10.48 16.46 -4.74
CA LYS A 81 10.32 16.32 -6.20
C LYS A 81 9.94 14.90 -6.63
N ALA A 82 10.41 13.88 -5.91
CA ALA A 82 10.01 12.50 -6.14
C ALA A 82 8.52 12.26 -5.84
N SER A 83 7.94 13.03 -4.93
CA SER A 83 6.53 12.92 -4.55
C SER A 83 5.60 13.35 -5.68
N PHE A 84 5.96 14.40 -6.42
CA PHE A 84 5.23 14.79 -7.64
C PHE A 84 5.28 13.70 -8.72
N VAL A 85 6.38 12.95 -8.80
CA VAL A 85 6.49 11.82 -9.73
C VAL A 85 5.61 10.65 -9.28
N LEU A 86 5.49 10.37 -7.97
CA LEU A 86 4.58 9.36 -7.45
C LEU A 86 3.11 9.72 -7.71
N ILE A 87 2.72 10.98 -7.50
CA ILE A 87 1.38 11.47 -7.84
C ILE A 87 1.13 11.37 -9.35
N LEU A 88 2.12 11.68 -10.18
CA LEU A 88 2.01 11.50 -11.63
C LEU A 88 1.88 10.02 -12.02
N ALA A 89 2.54 9.11 -11.29
CA ALA A 89 2.48 7.66 -11.52
C ALA A 89 1.17 7.02 -11.05
N GLU A 90 0.45 7.63 -10.10
CA GLU A 90 -0.89 7.21 -9.68
C GLU A 90 -1.89 7.27 -10.85
N ILE A 91 -1.81 8.32 -11.66
CA ILE A 91 -2.72 8.55 -12.81
C ILE A 91 -2.72 7.39 -13.83
N PRO A 92 -1.59 6.96 -14.40
CA PRO A 92 -1.56 5.85 -15.35
C PRO A 92 -1.92 4.51 -14.71
N VAL A 93 -1.61 4.30 -13.42
CA VAL A 93 -2.03 3.10 -12.67
C VAL A 93 -3.55 3.05 -12.59
N ARG A 94 -4.20 4.18 -12.34
CA ARG A 94 -5.67 4.30 -12.32
C ARG A 94 -6.32 4.04 -13.68
N PHE A 95 -5.73 4.56 -14.76
CA PHE A 95 -6.20 4.26 -16.12
C PHE A 95 -6.02 2.78 -16.49
N SER A 96 -5.06 2.09 -15.87
CA SER A 96 -4.76 0.68 -16.14
C SER A 96 -5.60 -0.30 -15.31
N CYS A 97 -6.49 0.19 -14.42
CA CYS A 97 -7.34 -0.65 -13.55
C CYS A 97 -8.25 -1.64 -14.32
N HIS A 98 -8.49 -1.44 -15.61
CA HIS A 98 -9.29 -2.38 -16.40
C HIS A 98 -8.55 -3.68 -16.78
N ILE A 99 -7.22 -3.72 -16.64
CA ILE A 99 -6.40 -4.80 -17.21
C ILE A 99 -6.16 -5.96 -16.24
N HIS A 100 -6.04 -5.73 -14.92
CA HIS A 100 -5.77 -6.80 -13.95
C HIS A 100 -6.11 -6.44 -12.49
N GLU A 101 -6.56 -7.42 -11.69
CA GLU A 101 -6.89 -7.26 -10.26
C GLU A 101 -5.70 -6.82 -9.38
N TYR A 102 -4.47 -7.18 -9.75
CA TYR A 102 -3.26 -6.74 -9.06
C TYR A 102 -3.03 -5.22 -9.10
N PHE A 103 -3.53 -4.53 -10.13
CA PHE A 103 -3.41 -3.07 -10.22
C PHE A 103 -4.21 -2.34 -9.15
N LEU A 104 -5.30 -2.94 -8.64
CA LEU A 104 -6.11 -2.35 -7.57
C LEU A 104 -5.34 -2.33 -6.23
N ILE A 105 -4.62 -3.42 -5.94
CA ILE A 105 -3.77 -3.51 -4.75
C ILE A 105 -2.61 -2.53 -4.88
N ALA A 106 -1.99 -2.45 -6.06
CA ALA A 106 -0.92 -1.50 -6.32
C ALA A 106 -1.39 -0.03 -6.18
N ASP A 107 -2.56 0.33 -6.70
CA ASP A 107 -3.16 1.65 -6.57
C ASP A 107 -3.34 2.04 -5.09
N ASN A 108 -3.95 1.15 -4.30
CA ASN A 108 -4.15 1.38 -2.86
C ASN A 108 -2.83 1.59 -2.11
N VAL A 109 -1.78 0.84 -2.46
CA VAL A 109 -0.45 0.98 -1.84
C VAL A 109 0.21 2.30 -2.25
N ILE A 110 0.14 2.67 -3.53
CA ILE A 110 0.70 3.93 -4.05
C ILE A 110 -0.01 5.13 -3.40
N VAL A 111 -1.34 5.10 -3.33
CA VAL A 111 -2.15 6.13 -2.66
C VAL A 111 -1.78 6.23 -1.17
N ALA A 112 -1.65 5.10 -0.47
CA ALA A 112 -1.25 5.11 0.93
C ALA A 112 0.13 5.74 1.14
N ILE A 113 1.11 5.40 0.29
CA ILE A 113 2.45 6.00 0.31
C ILE A 113 2.37 7.50 0.01
N ALA A 114 1.57 7.91 -0.99
CA ALA A 114 1.40 9.31 -1.35
C ALA A 114 0.78 10.14 -0.20
N VAL A 115 -0.20 9.61 0.52
CA VAL A 115 -0.79 10.25 1.71
C VAL A 115 0.26 10.41 2.82
N MET A 116 1.01 9.35 3.12
CA MET A 116 2.09 9.42 4.11
C MET A 116 3.13 10.47 3.73
N LEU A 117 3.50 10.52 2.46
CA LEU A 117 4.48 11.48 1.95
C LEU A 117 3.98 12.92 2.01
N THR A 118 2.68 13.14 1.78
CA THR A 118 2.03 14.45 1.88
C THR A 118 2.10 15.02 3.30
N THR A 119 2.01 14.18 4.33
CA THR A 119 2.17 14.66 5.72
C THR A 119 3.58 15.19 5.99
N ILE A 120 4.61 14.56 5.40
CA ILE A 120 6.00 15.03 5.47
C ILE A 120 6.16 16.37 4.71
N HIS A 121 5.42 16.58 3.61
CA HIS A 121 5.44 17.84 2.86
C HIS A 121 4.91 19.02 3.66
N PHE A 122 3.87 18.79 4.45
CA PHE A 122 3.30 19.82 5.32
C PHE A 122 4.36 20.37 6.31
N LEU A 123 5.17 19.48 6.90
CA LEU A 123 6.27 19.87 7.79
C LEU A 123 7.34 20.72 7.08
N TYR A 124 7.58 20.49 5.78
CA TYR A 124 8.48 21.32 4.99
C TYR A 124 7.94 22.74 4.80
N TYR A 125 6.63 22.92 4.58
CA TYR A 125 6.04 24.26 4.48
C TYR A 125 6.06 25.02 5.80
N CYS A 126 5.89 24.33 6.94
CA CYS A 126 6.02 24.93 8.27
C CYS A 126 7.41 25.55 8.52
N ARG A 127 8.45 25.13 7.79
CA ARG A 127 9.79 25.72 7.86
C ARG A 127 9.81 27.20 7.47
N ALA A 128 8.92 27.63 6.58
CA ALA A 128 8.87 29.00 6.06
C ALA A 128 8.38 30.02 7.10
N ILE A 129 7.79 29.55 8.21
CA ILE A 129 7.31 30.42 9.28
C ILE A 129 8.50 30.74 10.19
N PRO A 130 8.91 32.02 10.33
CA PRO A 130 10.18 32.39 10.97
C PRO A 130 10.29 31.96 12.44
N PHE A 131 9.16 31.79 13.13
CA PHE A 131 9.11 31.33 14.52
C PHE A 131 9.18 29.79 14.66
N ILE A 132 8.48 29.05 13.79
CA ILE A 132 8.41 27.57 13.84
C ILE A 132 9.57 26.91 13.08
N GLY A 133 10.22 27.64 12.16
CA GLY A 133 11.25 27.13 11.28
C GLY A 133 12.39 26.37 11.98
N PRO A 134 13.04 26.95 13.01
CA PRO A 134 14.10 26.28 13.75
C PRO A 134 13.64 25.01 14.45
N PHE A 135 12.43 25.02 15.01
CA PHE A 135 11.83 23.86 15.68
C PHE A 135 11.54 22.72 14.68
N VAL A 136 10.90 23.05 13.55
CA VAL A 136 10.57 22.05 12.52
C VAL A 136 11.82 21.44 11.91
N LEU A 137 12.91 22.21 11.77
CA LEU A 137 14.19 21.69 11.27
C LEU A 137 14.80 20.67 12.23
N MET A 138 14.74 20.91 13.54
CA MET A 138 15.19 19.94 14.54
C MET A 138 14.37 18.64 14.47
N VAL A 139 13.04 18.75 14.50
CA VAL A 139 12.13 17.60 14.39
C VAL A 139 12.34 16.83 13.09
N TYR A 140 12.46 17.54 11.96
CA TYR A 140 12.75 16.95 10.66
C TYR A 140 14.05 16.14 10.67
N THR A 141 15.12 16.65 11.29
CA THR A 141 16.39 15.92 11.39
C THR A 141 16.31 14.67 12.28
N ILE A 142 15.50 14.70 13.35
CA ILE A 142 15.24 13.52 14.19
C ILE A 142 14.53 12.44 13.38
N ILE A 143 13.42 12.79 12.73
CA ILE A 143 12.62 11.86 11.92
C ILE A 143 13.47 11.28 10.78
N ALA A 144 14.20 12.12 10.04
CA ALA A 144 15.02 11.67 8.92
C ALA A 144 16.14 10.71 9.37
N THR A 145 16.77 10.99 10.51
CA THR A 145 17.83 10.14 11.06
C THR A 145 17.28 8.80 11.53
N ASP A 146 16.13 8.81 12.21
CA ASP A 146 15.48 7.60 12.72
C ASP A 146 14.98 6.70 11.58
N LEU A 147 14.30 7.27 10.59
CA LEU A 147 13.82 6.55 9.40
C LEU A 147 14.96 5.97 8.56
N THR A 148 16.05 6.71 8.38
CA THR A 148 17.19 6.22 7.57
C THR A 148 17.85 5.02 8.25
N ARG A 149 18.01 5.05 9.58
CA ARG A 149 18.57 3.93 10.34
C ARG A 149 17.64 2.72 10.32
N PHE A 150 16.34 2.94 10.55
CA PHE A 150 15.34 1.87 10.48
C PHE A 150 15.30 1.21 9.11
N PHE A 151 15.24 2.01 8.04
CA PHE A 151 15.23 1.49 6.67
C PHE A 151 16.50 0.70 6.32
N LEU A 152 17.67 1.21 6.73
CA LEU A 152 18.94 0.52 6.49
C LEU A 152 18.94 -0.86 7.15
N ILE A 153 18.64 -0.93 8.45
CA ILE A 153 18.61 -2.21 9.19
C ILE A 153 17.56 -3.16 8.61
N TYR A 154 16.36 -2.66 8.31
CA TYR A 154 15.29 -3.46 7.70
C TYR A 154 15.70 -4.02 6.33
N SER A 155 16.36 -3.21 5.49
CA SER A 155 16.81 -3.63 4.16
C SER A 155 17.88 -4.75 4.22
N ILE A 156 18.80 -4.69 5.17
CA ILE A 156 19.80 -5.75 5.39
C ILE A 156 19.11 -7.05 5.79
N PHE A 157 18.21 -7.00 6.78
CA PHE A 157 17.48 -8.20 7.22
C PHE A 157 16.64 -8.82 6.10
N LEU A 158 15.93 -8.00 5.33
CA LEU A 158 15.07 -8.47 4.24
C LEU A 158 15.89 -9.20 3.16
N VAL A 159 17.01 -8.61 2.72
CA VAL A 159 17.89 -9.24 1.74
C VAL A 159 18.51 -10.53 2.29
N ALA A 160 18.94 -10.54 3.56
CA ALA A 160 19.50 -11.74 4.18
C ALA A 160 18.49 -12.90 4.22
N PHE A 161 17.25 -12.65 4.64
CA PHE A 161 16.20 -13.67 4.63
C PHE A 161 15.81 -14.09 3.21
N TYR A 162 15.71 -13.15 2.27
CA TYR A 162 15.42 -13.45 0.87
C TYR A 162 16.49 -14.38 0.26
N MET A 163 17.76 -14.14 0.56
CA MET A 163 18.86 -15.01 0.11
C MET A 163 18.78 -16.39 0.78
N MET A 164 18.44 -16.46 2.07
CA MET A 164 18.26 -17.73 2.79
C MET A 164 17.15 -18.58 2.17
N PHE A 165 15.98 -18.00 1.90
CA PHE A 165 14.87 -18.72 1.28
C PHE A 165 15.22 -19.21 -0.12
N ASN A 166 15.86 -18.38 -0.94
CA ASN A 166 16.33 -18.81 -2.28
C ASN A 166 17.34 -19.96 -2.20
N ALA A 167 18.23 -19.96 -1.21
CA ALA A 167 19.19 -21.05 -1.02
C ALA A 167 18.48 -22.36 -0.63
N CYS A 168 17.49 -22.30 0.27
CA CYS A 168 16.66 -23.45 0.63
C CYS A 168 15.85 -23.98 -0.56
N GLU A 169 15.27 -23.09 -1.38
CA GLU A 169 14.53 -23.48 -2.57
C GLU A 169 15.43 -24.23 -3.56
N ARG A 170 16.63 -23.72 -3.84
CA ARG A 170 17.59 -24.41 -4.73
C ARG A 170 17.99 -25.79 -4.19
N ALA A 171 18.27 -25.92 -2.90
CA ALA A 171 18.60 -27.19 -2.27
C ALA A 171 17.45 -28.22 -2.35
N SER A 172 16.20 -27.75 -2.31
CA SER A 172 15.02 -28.61 -2.44
C SER A 172 14.84 -29.17 -3.86
N LEU A 173 15.31 -28.47 -4.88
CA LEU A 173 15.19 -28.87 -6.29
C LEU A 173 16.25 -29.88 -6.73
N GLU A 174 17.40 -29.94 -6.04
CA GLU A 174 18.53 -30.80 -6.40
C GLU A 174 18.42 -32.22 -5.81
N LYS A 175 17.52 -32.45 -4.84
CA LYS A 175 17.36 -33.78 -4.22
C LYS A 175 16.61 -34.74 -5.18
N PRO A 176 17.17 -35.92 -5.50
CA PRO A 176 16.50 -36.90 -6.34
C PRO A 176 15.21 -37.40 -5.64
N ARG A 177 14.14 -37.57 -6.44
CA ARG A 177 12.76 -37.92 -6.04
C ARG A 177 12.65 -39.11 -5.07
N ASN A 178 13.66 -39.96 -4.98
CA ASN A 178 13.68 -41.18 -4.17
C ASN A 178 14.18 -40.96 -2.72
N THR A 179 14.66 -39.77 -2.36
CA THR A 179 15.12 -39.42 -0.99
C THR A 179 14.25 -38.31 -0.36
N LEU A 180 13.10 -38.02 -0.98
CA LEU A 180 12.11 -37.06 -0.51
C LEU A 180 11.18 -37.67 0.56
N ASP A 181 11.13 -38.99 0.66
CA ASP A 181 10.38 -39.72 1.70
C ASP A 181 11.10 -39.74 3.07
N ASP A 182 12.37 -39.32 3.13
CA ASP A 182 13.23 -39.37 4.32
C ASP A 182 13.46 -37.99 4.97
N PHE A 183 12.93 -36.91 4.38
CA PHE A 183 12.78 -35.67 5.13
C PHE A 183 11.51 -35.78 5.96
N GLU A 184 11.68 -36.18 7.22
CA GLU A 184 10.64 -36.09 8.24
C GLU A 184 10.11 -34.64 8.28
N ASN A 185 8.94 -34.45 7.67
CA ASN A 185 8.27 -33.17 7.52
C ASN A 185 7.95 -32.62 8.91
N VAL A 186 8.65 -31.57 9.35
CA VAL A 186 8.29 -30.79 10.54
C VAL A 186 6.95 -30.05 10.34
N ILE A 187 6.49 -29.91 9.10
CA ILE A 187 5.18 -29.37 8.75
C ILE A 187 4.38 -30.48 8.05
N PRO A 188 3.42 -31.16 8.72
CA PRO A 188 2.65 -32.23 8.10
C PRO A 188 1.79 -31.66 6.97
N THR A 189 1.82 -32.33 5.81
CA THR A 189 0.99 -31.95 4.67
C THR A 189 -0.49 -32.27 4.92
N LYS A 190 -1.41 -31.52 4.31
CA LYS A 190 -2.87 -31.70 4.46
C LYS A 190 -3.37 -33.13 4.12
N LYS A 191 -2.60 -33.91 3.36
CA LYS A 191 -2.93 -35.31 3.01
C LYS A 191 -2.62 -36.30 4.15
N GLU A 192 -1.65 -36.02 5.03
CA GLU A 192 -1.34 -36.85 6.21
C GLU A 192 -2.45 -36.78 7.26
N TRP A 193 -3.02 -35.59 7.49
CA TRP A 193 -4.10 -35.36 8.47
C TRP A 193 -5.32 -36.26 8.22
N ASN A 194 -5.69 -36.44 6.95
CA ASN A 194 -6.85 -37.27 6.59
C ASN A 194 -6.59 -38.77 6.72
N ARG A 195 -5.33 -39.22 6.82
CA ARG A 195 -4.99 -40.64 6.96
C ARG A 195 -4.71 -41.04 8.41
N GLN A 196 -4.27 -40.11 9.27
CA GLN A 196 -4.06 -40.36 10.70
C GLN A 196 -5.32 -40.17 11.56
N VAL A 197 -6.27 -39.32 11.15
CA VAL A 197 -7.50 -39.06 11.94
C VAL A 197 -8.63 -40.05 11.63
N ILE A 198 -8.63 -40.69 10.47
CA ILE A 198 -9.76 -41.55 10.02
C ILE A 198 -9.70 -43.03 10.49
N PRO A 199 -8.58 -43.68 10.86
CA PRO A 199 -8.64 -45.05 11.38
C PRO A 199 -9.09 -45.14 12.86
N ASN A 200 -9.12 -44.03 13.61
CA ASN A 200 -9.47 -44.03 15.05
C ASN A 200 -10.89 -43.56 15.37
N CYS A 201 -11.73 -43.24 14.38
CA CYS A 201 -13.16 -42.96 14.62
C CYS A 201 -14.05 -44.22 14.59
N HIS A 202 -13.49 -45.41 14.36
CA HIS A 202 -14.23 -46.68 14.38
C HIS A 202 -13.83 -47.58 15.57
N GLN A 203 -13.42 -46.96 16.69
CA GLN A 203 -13.19 -47.66 17.96
C GLN A 203 -13.76 -46.90 19.19
N ILE A 204 -14.53 -45.83 18.95
CA ILE A 204 -15.29 -45.12 19.99
C ILE A 204 -16.74 -44.94 19.50
N ILE A 205 -17.41 -46.04 19.18
CA ILE A 205 -18.84 -46.31 19.39
C ILE A 205 -18.95 -47.81 19.68
#